data_AF-A0A453D5D2-F1
#
_entry.id   AF-A0A453D5D2-F1
#
_cell.length_a   1.000
_cell.length_b   1.000
_cell.length_c   1.000
_cell.angle_alpha   90.00
_cell.angle_beta   90.00
_cell.angle_gamma   90.00
#
_symmetry.space_group_name_H-M   'P 1'
#
loop_
_entity.id
_entity.type
_entity.pdbx_description
1 polymer ?
#
loop_
_entity_poly.entity_id
_entity_poly.type
_entity_poly.pdbx_seq_one_letter_code
_entity_poly.pdbx_strand_id
1 'polypeptide(L)'
;MLFPLTFPIPTIPNWSVDGIILHAKFESAKPLDQSHLERTKAIMKSQADHAFRLKDYKLASKAYGVAINAAPSATLYANRNLCKLLLDDGEGALSDALRCRMLRPNWAKACYRQAAAHMLLKVNYSLRPTI
;
A
#
# COMPACT_ATOMS: atom_id res chain seq x y z
N MET A 1 -37.33 22.41 9.58
CA MET A 1 -37.38 23.19 10.83
C MET A 1 -37.13 22.20 11.97
N LEU A 2 -35.99 22.27 12.67
CA LEU A 2 -35.73 21.40 13.84
C LEU A 2 -36.59 21.89 15.01
N PHE A 3 -37.24 20.96 15.71
CA PHE A 3 -38.07 21.30 16.87
C PHE A 3 -37.23 21.99 17.97
N PRO A 4 -37.80 22.96 18.71
CA PRO A 4 -37.09 23.85 19.66
C PRO A 4 -36.57 23.17 20.95
N LEU A 5 -36.32 21.86 20.94
CA LEU A 5 -36.00 21.05 22.13
C LEU A 5 -34.56 20.53 22.14
N THR A 6 -33.69 20.97 21.23
CA THR A 6 -32.28 20.55 21.22
C THR A 6 -31.36 21.76 21.19
N PHE A 7 -30.48 21.86 22.19
CA PHE A 7 -29.45 22.89 22.24
C PHE A 7 -28.38 22.63 21.18
N PRO A 8 -27.86 23.67 20.50
CA PRO A 8 -26.76 23.53 19.57
C PRO A 8 -25.52 22.93 20.23
N ILE A 9 -24.91 21.95 19.58
CA ILE A 9 -23.61 21.41 20.01
C ILE A 9 -22.53 22.43 19.61
N PRO A 10 -21.62 22.86 20.50
CA PRO A 10 -20.63 23.90 20.24
C PRO A 10 -19.71 23.65 19.03
N THR A 11 -19.57 22.40 18.61
CA THR A 11 -18.71 21.98 17.51
C THR A 11 -19.34 22.13 16.12
N ILE A 12 -20.66 22.42 16.05
CA ILE A 12 -21.40 22.53 14.79
C ILE A 12 -21.72 24.02 14.55
N PRO A 13 -21.05 24.68 13.58
CA PRO A 13 -21.24 26.12 13.35
C PRO A 13 -22.59 26.50 12.74
N ASN A 14 -23.36 25.54 12.20
CA ASN A 14 -24.69 25.77 11.61
C ASN A 14 -25.71 24.72 12.09
N TRP A 15 -26.59 25.13 13.01
CA TRP A 15 -27.64 24.28 13.63
C TRP A 15 -28.95 24.27 12.84
N SER A 16 -28.85 24.05 11.53
CA SER A 16 -30.00 23.79 10.64
C SER A 16 -30.00 22.31 10.23
N VAL A 17 -31.12 21.81 9.69
CA VAL A 17 -31.20 20.43 9.17
C VAL A 17 -30.09 20.20 8.14
N ASP A 18 -29.91 21.14 7.21
CA ASP A 18 -28.86 21.08 6.18
C ASP A 18 -27.46 21.19 6.79
N GLY A 19 -27.26 22.05 7.79
CA GLY A 19 -25.99 22.20 8.50
C GLY A 19 -25.56 20.95 9.27
N ILE A 20 -26.51 20.27 9.94
CA ILE A 20 -26.26 19.00 10.63
C ILE A 20 -25.98 17.88 9.62
N ILE A 21 -26.76 17.80 8.53
CA ILE A 21 -26.50 16.82 7.46
C ILE A 21 -25.13 17.06 6.83
N LEU A 22 -24.75 18.32 6.57
CA LEU A 22 -23.44 18.69 6.04
C LEU A 22 -22.32 18.34 7.02
N HIS A 23 -22.49 18.63 8.32
CA HIS A 23 -21.52 18.31 9.35
C HIS A 23 -21.35 16.80 9.53
N ALA A 24 -22.45 16.04 9.60
CA ALA A 24 -22.42 14.58 9.67
C ALA A 24 -21.80 13.97 8.40
N LYS A 25 -22.09 14.53 7.21
CA LYS A 25 -21.42 14.15 5.96
C LYS A 25 -19.94 14.48 5.98
N PHE A 26 -19.53 15.62 6.56
CA PHE A 26 -18.12 16.01 6.68
C PHE A 26 -17.37 15.16 7.71
N GLU A 27 -17.99 14.83 8.85
CA GLU A 27 -17.43 13.92 9.85
C GLU A 27 -17.35 12.48 9.34
N SER A 28 -18.36 12.00 8.61
CA SER A 28 -18.31 10.69 7.94
C SER A 28 -17.42 10.67 6.69
N ALA A 29 -17.18 11.84 6.07
CA ALA A 29 -16.23 12.03 4.97
C ALA A 29 -14.81 12.40 5.45
N LYS A 30 -14.55 12.50 6.76
CA LYS A 30 -13.18 12.29 7.24
C LYS A 30 -12.81 10.89 6.76
N PRO A 31 -11.81 10.76 5.87
CA PRO A 31 -11.48 9.48 5.28
C PRO A 31 -11.25 8.51 6.42
N LEU A 32 -11.97 7.38 6.39
CA LEU A 32 -11.90 6.29 7.37
C LEU A 32 -10.45 6.17 7.86
N ASP A 33 -10.26 6.64 9.10
CA ASP A 33 -9.05 7.19 9.71
C ASP A 33 -7.70 6.94 8.97
N GLN A 34 -7.18 7.98 8.30
CA GLN A 34 -5.81 8.00 7.75
C GLN A 34 -4.77 7.56 8.81
N SER A 35 -5.01 7.85 10.09
CA SER A 35 -4.15 7.40 11.18
C SER A 35 -4.19 5.87 11.35
N HIS A 36 -5.37 5.24 11.29
CA HIS A 36 -5.53 3.79 11.29
C HIS A 36 -4.85 3.15 10.06
N LEU A 37 -4.95 3.75 8.87
CA LEU A 37 -4.29 3.23 7.66
C LEU A 37 -2.76 3.28 7.77
N GLU A 38 -2.20 4.40 8.24
CA GLU A 38 -0.76 4.53 8.47
C GLU A 38 -0.26 3.60 9.59
N ARG A 39 -1.05 3.43 10.66
CA ARG A 39 -0.76 2.46 11.72
C ARG A 39 -0.75 1.03 11.17
N THR A 40 -1.74 0.68 10.35
CA THR A 40 -1.86 -0.65 9.71
C THR A 40 -0.67 -0.92 8.80
N LYS A 41 -0.32 0.05 7.95
CA LYS A 41 0.89 -0.01 7.12
C LYS A 41 2.14 -0.25 7.96
N ALA A 42 2.33 0.49 9.04
CA ALA A 42 3.51 0.36 9.89
C ALA A 42 3.61 -1.04 10.54
N ILE A 43 2.51 -1.54 11.08
CA ILE A 43 2.43 -2.88 11.69
C ILE A 43 2.75 -3.96 10.65
N MET A 44 2.05 -3.92 9.51
CA MET A 44 2.19 -4.93 8.46
C MET A 44 3.58 -4.88 7.82
N LYS A 45 4.16 -3.68 7.66
CA LYS A 45 5.55 -3.52 7.22
C LYS A 45 6.51 -4.17 8.22
N SER A 46 6.34 -3.93 9.52
CA SER A 46 7.20 -4.52 10.56
C SER A 46 7.12 -6.05 10.57
N GLN A 47 5.91 -6.60 10.46
CA GLN A 47 5.69 -8.04 10.32
C GLN A 47 6.36 -8.60 9.05
N ALA A 48 6.25 -7.90 7.92
CA ALA A 48 6.91 -8.28 6.68
C ALA A 48 8.44 -8.25 6.81
N ASP A 49 8.99 -7.20 7.41
CA ASP A 49 10.43 -7.06 7.68
C ASP A 49 10.92 -8.22 8.58
N HIS A 50 10.13 -8.62 9.58
CA HIS A 50 10.42 -9.76 10.45
C HIS A 50 10.39 -11.09 9.69
N ALA A 51 9.33 -11.36 8.94
CA ALA A 51 9.21 -12.56 8.11
C ALA A 51 10.36 -12.65 7.07
N PHE A 52 10.75 -11.51 6.50
CA PHE A 52 11.88 -11.43 5.56
C PHE A 52 13.20 -11.86 6.21
N ARG A 53 13.48 -11.42 7.45
CA ARG A 53 14.67 -11.84 8.21
C ARG A 53 14.68 -13.34 8.51
N LEU A 54 13.49 -13.94 8.71
CA LEU A 54 13.31 -15.38 8.86
C LEU A 54 13.37 -16.15 7.54
N LYS A 55 13.63 -15.47 6.41
CA LYS A 55 13.64 -16.02 5.05
C LYS A 55 12.29 -16.60 4.60
N ASP A 56 11.20 -16.31 5.30
CA ASP A 56 9.84 -16.61 4.85
C ASP A 56 9.36 -15.51 3.88
N TYR A 57 9.88 -15.58 2.66
CA TYR A 57 9.59 -14.58 1.63
C TYR A 57 8.13 -14.61 1.17
N LYS A 58 7.45 -15.76 1.30
CA LYS A 58 6.04 -15.90 0.95
C LYS A 58 5.16 -15.13 1.94
N LEU A 59 5.40 -15.30 3.24
CA LEU A 59 4.71 -14.54 4.27
C LEU A 59 5.07 -13.05 4.19
N ALA A 60 6.35 -12.72 4.00
CA ALA A 60 6.79 -11.34 3.85
C ALA A 60 6.08 -10.65 2.67
N SER A 61 6.00 -11.30 1.51
CA SER A 61 5.33 -10.77 0.32
C SER A 61 3.85 -10.48 0.57
N LYS A 62 3.14 -11.38 1.27
CA LYS A 62 1.74 -11.18 1.68
C LYS A 62 1.58 -9.99 2.62
N ALA A 63 2.40 -9.92 3.68
CA ALA A 63 2.33 -8.84 4.66
C ALA A 63 2.65 -7.47 4.01
N TYR A 64 3.64 -7.40 3.12
CA TYR A 64 3.87 -6.20 2.31
C TYR A 64 2.66 -5.86 1.43
N GLY A 65 1.96 -6.85 0.87
CA GLY A 65 0.72 -6.65 0.14
C GLY A 65 -0.37 -5.96 0.98
N VAL A 66 -0.56 -6.40 2.22
CA VAL A 66 -1.51 -5.77 3.14
C VAL A 66 -1.07 -4.33 3.46
N ALA A 67 0.22 -4.10 3.71
CA ALA A 67 0.74 -2.74 3.95
C ALA A 67 0.52 -1.81 2.74
N ILE A 68 0.70 -2.33 1.52
CA ILE A 68 0.48 -1.58 0.27
C ILE A 68 -1.00 -1.23 0.10
N ASN A 69 -1.92 -2.16 0.41
CA ASN A 69 -3.35 -1.92 0.34
C ASN A 69 -3.80 -0.85 1.34
N ALA A 70 -3.17 -0.78 2.51
CA ALA A 70 -3.45 0.25 3.51
C ALA A 70 -2.92 1.63 3.09
N ALA A 71 -1.64 1.71 2.70
CA ALA A 71 -1.04 2.94 2.21
C ALA A 71 0.16 2.62 1.28
N PRO A 72 0.00 2.77 -0.05
CA PRO A 72 1.03 2.40 -1.00
C PRO A 72 2.25 3.32 -0.89
N SER A 73 3.45 2.74 -1.03
CA SER A 73 4.69 3.52 -1.10
C SER A 73 5.74 2.81 -1.93
N ALA A 74 6.64 3.59 -2.54
CA ALA A 74 7.72 3.03 -3.37
C ALA A 74 8.60 2.03 -2.60
N THR A 75 8.84 2.27 -1.31
CA THR A 75 9.64 1.37 -0.46
C THR A 75 8.97 0.02 -0.25
N LEU A 76 7.65 -0.01 -0.03
CA LEU A 76 6.90 -1.26 0.15
C LEU A 76 6.91 -2.10 -1.13
N TYR A 77 6.67 -1.48 -2.28
CA TYR A 77 6.79 -2.16 -3.57
C TYR A 77 8.21 -2.69 -3.80
N ALA A 78 9.26 -1.92 -3.43
CA ALA A 78 10.65 -2.36 -3.63
C ALA A 78 11.04 -3.52 -2.72
N ASN A 79 10.45 -3.61 -1.53
CA ASN A 79 10.68 -4.72 -0.61
C ASN A 79 9.89 -5.96 -1.04
N ARG A 80 8.63 -5.80 -1.47
CA ARG A 80 7.84 -6.91 -2.03
C ARG A 80 8.43 -7.45 -3.32
N ASN A 81 8.95 -6.59 -4.21
CA ASN A 81 9.71 -6.98 -5.39
C ASN A 81 10.85 -7.94 -5.01
N LEU A 82 11.65 -7.61 -4.00
CA LEU A 82 12.74 -8.48 -3.57
C LEU A 82 12.23 -9.85 -3.10
N CYS A 83 11.13 -9.87 -2.34
CA CYS A 83 10.53 -11.14 -1.91
C CYS A 83 10.12 -11.98 -3.11
N LYS A 84 9.52 -11.37 -4.14
CA LYS A 84 9.09 -12.07 -5.37
C LYS A 84 10.26 -12.56 -6.20
N LEU A 85 11.34 -11.78 -6.33
CA LEU A 85 12.59 -12.25 -6.95
C LEU A 85 13.14 -13.49 -6.25
N LEU A 86 13.12 -13.51 -4.93
CA LEU A 86 13.58 -14.66 -4.12
C LEU A 86 12.64 -15.87 -4.18
N LEU A 87 11.42 -15.67 -4.68
CA LEU A 87 10.43 -16.73 -4.93
C LEU A 87 10.35 -17.12 -6.41
N ASP A 88 11.28 -16.63 -7.24
CA ASP A 88 11.30 -16.84 -8.70
C ASP A 88 10.04 -16.31 -9.44
N ASP A 89 9.31 -15.37 -8.81
CA ASP A 89 8.17 -14.67 -9.42
C ASP A 89 8.66 -13.42 -10.18
N GLY A 90 9.25 -13.65 -11.36
CA GLY A 90 9.79 -12.59 -12.21
C GLY A 90 8.75 -11.57 -12.69
N GLU A 91 7.55 -12.03 -13.06
CA GLU A 91 6.46 -11.16 -13.55
C GLU A 91 5.93 -10.26 -12.42
N GLY A 92 5.66 -10.86 -11.27
CA GLY A 92 5.21 -10.11 -10.11
C GLY A 92 6.28 -9.15 -9.60
N ALA A 93 7.57 -9.51 -9.69
CA ALA A 93 8.67 -8.62 -9.38
C ALA A 93 8.71 -7.43 -10.35
N LEU A 94 8.60 -7.66 -11.66
CA LEU A 94 8.60 -6.59 -12.66
C LEU A 94 7.46 -5.60 -12.42
N SER A 95 6.26 -6.11 -12.15
CA SER A 95 5.08 -5.28 -11.81
C SER A 95 5.34 -4.35 -10.61
N ASP A 96 5.95 -4.88 -9.54
CA ASP A 96 6.29 -4.08 -8.36
C ASP A 96 7.39 -3.05 -8.65
N ALA A 97 8.39 -3.39 -9.48
CA ALA A 97 9.45 -2.46 -9.87
C ALA A 97 8.92 -1.29 -10.71
N LEU A 98 7.97 -1.55 -11.61
CA LEU A 98 7.30 -0.50 -12.38
C LEU A 98 6.51 0.45 -11.47
N ARG A 99 5.76 -0.09 -10.50
CA ARG A 99 5.08 0.73 -9.47
C ARG A 99 6.07 1.57 -8.66
N CYS A 100 7.23 1.05 -8.28
CA CYS A 100 8.28 1.84 -7.63
C CYS A 100 8.72 3.03 -8.49
N ARG A 101 8.98 2.82 -9.78
CA ARG A 101 9.43 3.88 -10.69
C ARG A 101 8.35 4.93 -10.94
N MET A 102 7.09 4.53 -11.02
CA MET A 102 5.97 5.48 -11.14
C MET A 102 5.89 6.39 -9.90
N LEU A 103 6.08 5.83 -8.70
CA LEU A 103 6.01 6.60 -7.45
C LEU A 103 7.28 7.44 -7.20
N ARG A 104 8.45 6.95 -7.61
CA ARG A 104 9.74 7.64 -7.44
C ARG A 104 10.63 7.44 -8.68
N PRO A 105 10.46 8.25 -9.74
CA PRO A 105 11.18 8.08 -11.01
C PRO A 105 12.71 8.17 -10.86
N ASN A 106 13.19 9.03 -9.96
CA ASN A 106 14.62 9.30 -9.76
C ASN A 106 15.27 8.40 -8.70
N TRP A 107 14.60 7.34 -8.25
CA TRP A 107 15.14 6.47 -7.21
C TRP A 107 15.95 5.34 -7.82
N ALA A 108 17.29 5.43 -7.74
CA ALA A 108 18.22 4.45 -8.32
C ALA A 108 17.90 2.99 -7.91
N LYS A 109 17.42 2.78 -6.67
CA LYS A 109 17.00 1.45 -6.19
C LYS A 109 15.86 0.86 -7.01
N ALA A 110 14.92 1.68 -7.49
CA ALA A 110 13.82 1.22 -8.34
C ALA A 110 14.32 0.75 -9.71
N CYS A 111 15.29 1.46 -10.30
CA CYS A 111 15.92 1.04 -11.56
C CYS A 111 16.65 -0.30 -11.40
N TYR A 112 17.41 -0.47 -10.32
CA TYR A 112 18.07 -1.74 -10.00
C TYR A 112 17.07 -2.89 -9.85
N ARG A 113 15.96 -2.66 -9.14
CA ARG A 113 14.90 -3.66 -8.94
C ARG A 113 14.25 -4.10 -10.26
N GLN A 114 14.05 -3.16 -11.19
CA GLN A 114 13.52 -3.47 -12.52
C GLN A 114 14.53 -4.28 -13.34
N ALA A 115 15.81 -3.90 -13.33
CA ALA A 115 16.85 -4.64 -14.04
C ALA A 115 16.96 -6.09 -13.53
N ALA A 116 16.91 -6.29 -12.21
CA ALA A 116 16.90 -7.63 -11.62
C ALA A 116 15.67 -8.46 -12.05
N ALA A 117 14.48 -7.84 -12.14
CA ALA A 117 13.28 -8.53 -12.63
C ALA A 117 13.39 -8.94 -14.10
N HIS A 118 13.91 -8.05 -14.97
CA HIS A 118 14.14 -8.39 -16.37
C HIS A 118 15.18 -9.52 -16.54
N MET A 119 16.24 -9.52 -15.72
CA MET A 119 17.25 -10.57 -15.74
C MET A 119 16.63 -11.93 -15.39
N LEU A 120 15.81 -11.99 -14.34
CA LEU A 120 15.11 -13.21 -13.93
C LEU A 120 14.17 -13.73 -15.03
N LEU A 121 13.36 -12.84 -15.62
CA LEU A 121 12.47 -13.21 -16.71
C LEU A 121 13.23 -13.76 -17.92
N LYS A 122 14.33 -13.11 -18.33
CA LYS A 122 15.17 -13.57 -19.44
C LYS A 122 15.72 -14.98 -19.18
N VAL A 123 16.19 -15.26 -17.96
CA VAL A 123 16.64 -16.59 -17.56
C VAL A 123 15.51 -17.60 -17.67
N ASN A 124 14.33 -17.26 -17.16
CA ASN A 124 13.16 -18.16 -17.19
C ASN A 124 12.69 -18.46 -18.61
N TYR A 125 12.79 -17.51 -19.55
CA TYR A 125 12.52 -17.78 -20.97
C TYR A 125 13.57 -18.67 -21.61
N SER A 126 14.86 -18.50 -21.28
CA SER A 126 15.94 -19.32 -21.83
C SER A 126 15.94 -20.78 -21.34
N LEU A 127 15.32 -21.04 -20.18
CA LEU A 127 15.24 -22.38 -19.59
C LEU A 127 13.97 -23.15 -19.99
N ARG A 128 13.01 -22.51 -20.67
CA ARG A 128 11.85 -23.24 -21.21
C ARG A 128 12.29 -23.96 -22.49
N PRO A 129 12.16 -25.30 -22.57
CA PRO A 129 12.38 -25.99 -23.83
C PRO A 129 11.38 -25.45 -24.85
N THR A 130 11.89 -24.91 -25.96
CA THR A 130 11.11 -24.66 -27.16
C THR A 130 10.56 -25.99 -27.63
N ILE A 131 9.25 -26.16 -27.49
CA ILE A 131 8.47 -27.29 -28.02
C ILE A 131 8.32 -27.09 -29.54
#